data_AF-A0A9X2AUK0-F1
#
_entry.id   AF-A0A9X2AUK0-F1
#
_cell.length_a   1.000
_cell.length_b   1.000
_cell.length_c   1.000
_cell.angle_alpha   90.00
_cell.angle_beta   90.00
_cell.angle_gamma   90.00
#
_symmetry.space_group_name_H-M   'P 1'
#
loop_
_entity.id
_entity.type
_entity.pdbx_description
1 polymer ?
#
loop_
_entity_poly.entity_id
_entity_poly.type
_entity_poly.pdbx_seq_one_letter_code
_entity_poly.pdbx_strand_id
1 'polypeptide(L)'
;MRFARFVLIAQALLMLGFSIAYWLRPYEMANLNGMLLMENASVSHMRVYYGGLQLGLGLFLLWALRVPEYARAALVMLVIIMLALVGGRLGSLWLDGGELIGFDLGSLVYRLVAAALAGIALLRLRPNTEAEPEPERIEPATRRLATEPPKPFQVGELPPSLDSGVTAERTPQPFRRGDANP
;
A
#
# COMPACT_ATOMS: atom_id res chain seq x y z
N MET A 1 -4.18 -18.34 2.44
CA MET A 1 -5.16 -17.27 2.79
C MET A 1 -6.03 -17.52 4.03
N ARG A 2 -6.67 -18.68 4.21
CA ARG A 2 -7.56 -18.91 5.37
C ARG A 2 -6.90 -18.67 6.73
N PHE A 3 -5.65 -19.11 6.89
CA PHE A 3 -4.85 -18.90 8.10
C PHE A 3 -4.59 -17.42 8.40
N ALA A 4 -4.19 -16.63 7.40
CA ALA A 4 -3.99 -15.18 7.56
C ALA A 4 -5.28 -14.47 8.00
N ARG A 5 -6.41 -14.82 7.39
CA ARG A 5 -7.72 -14.29 7.79
C ARG A 5 -8.06 -14.65 9.23
N PHE A 6 -7.84 -15.91 9.63
CA PHE A 6 -8.07 -16.34 11.01
C PHE A 6 -7.23 -15.53 12.00
N VAL A 7 -5.92 -15.37 11.76
CA VAL A 7 -5.03 -14.58 12.62
C VAL A 7 -5.51 -13.14 12.74
N LEU A 8 -5.85 -12.48 11.63
CA LEU A 8 -6.33 -11.10 11.63
C LEU A 8 -7.67 -10.94 12.35
N ILE A 9 -8.62 -11.88 12.16
CA ILE A 9 -9.92 -11.84 12.85
C ILE A 9 -9.73 -12.06 14.35
N ALA A 10 -8.97 -13.09 14.74
CA ALA A 10 -8.71 -13.38 16.15
C ALA A 10 -8.04 -12.19 16.84
N GLN A 11 -7.05 -11.59 16.18
CA GLN A 11 -6.39 -10.39 16.68
C GLN A 11 -7.36 -9.22 16.80
N ALA A 12 -8.16 -8.95 15.76
CA ALA A 12 -9.12 -7.85 15.78
C ALA A 12 -10.12 -8.01 16.93
N LEU A 13 -10.65 -9.22 17.17
CA LEU A 13 -11.57 -9.49 18.27
C LEU A 13 -10.94 -9.23 19.63
N LEU A 14 -9.69 -9.67 19.84
CA LEU A 14 -8.95 -9.36 21.07
C LEU A 14 -8.78 -7.85 21.25
N MET A 15 -8.42 -7.13 20.18
CA MET A 15 -8.25 -5.68 20.22
C MET A 15 -9.57 -4.96 20.56
N LEU A 16 -10.68 -5.36 19.94
CA LEU A 16 -12.00 -4.80 20.23
C LEU A 16 -12.45 -5.12 21.66
N GLY A 17 -12.24 -6.35 22.13
CA GLY A 17 -12.55 -6.76 23.50
C GLY A 17 -11.79 -5.94 24.54
N PHE A 18 -10.47 -5.81 24.36
CA PHE A 18 -9.65 -4.96 25.24
C PHE A 18 -10.06 -3.49 25.15
N SER A 19 -10.36 -2.99 23.95
CA SER A 19 -10.81 -1.61 23.76
C SER A 19 -12.06 -1.30 24.61
N ILE A 20 -13.07 -2.17 24.54
CA ILE A 20 -14.29 -2.05 25.33
C ILE A 20 -13.98 -2.15 26.83
N ALA A 21 -13.11 -3.08 27.24
CA ALA A 21 -12.70 -3.23 28.63
C ALA A 21 -12.02 -1.95 29.17
N TYR A 22 -11.11 -1.33 28.42
CA TYR A 22 -10.47 -0.08 28.82
C TYR A 22 -11.43 1.12 28.87
N TRP A 23 -12.51 1.12 28.07
CA TRP A 23 -13.54 2.15 28.15
C TRP A 23 -14.44 2.01 29.37
N LEU A 24 -14.95 0.80 29.60
CA LEU A 24 -15.93 0.52 30.64
C LEU A 24 -15.30 0.37 32.03
N ARG A 25 -14.11 -0.22 32.12
CA ARG A 25 -13.40 -0.55 33.37
C ARG A 25 -11.95 -0.04 33.38
N PRO A 26 -11.69 1.28 33.16
CA PRO A 26 -10.34 1.82 33.05
C PRO A 26 -9.49 1.62 34.32
N TYR A 27 -10.09 1.73 35.51
CA TYR A 27 -9.38 1.57 36.79
C TYR A 27 -8.92 0.13 37.03
N GLU A 28 -9.78 -0.85 36.79
CA GLU A 28 -9.45 -2.27 36.93
C GLU A 28 -8.34 -2.65 35.94
N MET A 29 -8.46 -2.21 34.69
CA MET A 29 -7.44 -2.47 33.66
C MET A 29 -6.11 -1.77 33.96
N ALA A 30 -6.14 -0.55 34.49
CA ALA A 30 -4.93 0.14 34.93
C ALA A 30 -4.24 -0.61 36.08
N ASN A 31 -5.02 -1.04 37.07
CA ASN A 31 -4.51 -1.76 38.23
C ASN A 31 -3.91 -3.13 37.85
N LEU A 32 -4.45 -3.82 36.83
CA LEU A 32 -3.83 -5.03 36.28
C LEU A 32 -2.42 -4.79 35.73
N ASN A 33 -2.13 -3.57 35.26
CA ASN A 33 -0.81 -3.16 34.80
C ASN A 33 0.01 -2.47 35.91
N GLY A 34 -0.42 -2.56 37.18
CA GLY A 34 0.24 -1.89 38.31
C GLY A 34 0.11 -0.37 38.30
N MET A 35 -0.78 0.20 37.49
CA MET A 35 -0.98 1.65 37.39
C MET A 35 -2.08 2.14 38.31
N LEU A 36 -1.81 3.22 39.06
CA LEU A 36 -2.81 3.95 39.83
C LEU A 36 -3.24 5.21 39.06
N LEU A 37 -4.52 5.28 38.69
CA LEU A 37 -5.09 6.45 38.03
C LEU A 37 -5.53 7.47 39.09
N MET A 38 -4.74 8.52 39.29
CA MET A 38 -5.01 9.53 40.33
C MET A 38 -5.97 10.64 39.88
N GLU A 39 -5.89 11.02 38.60
CA GLU A 39 -6.64 12.15 38.05
C GLU A 39 -7.64 11.70 36.99
N ASN A 40 -8.74 12.45 36.83
CA ASN A 40 -9.70 12.23 35.75
C ASN A 40 -9.04 12.34 34.36
N ALA A 41 -8.01 13.18 34.25
CA ALA A 41 -7.19 13.27 33.04
C ALA A 41 -6.48 11.94 32.73
N SER A 42 -5.91 11.25 33.73
CA SER A 42 -5.26 9.95 33.57
C SER A 42 -6.24 8.89 33.07
N VAL A 43 -7.48 8.90 33.58
CA VAL A 43 -8.56 8.00 33.12
C VAL A 43 -8.92 8.28 31.66
N SER A 44 -9.00 9.56 31.28
CA SER A 44 -9.24 9.96 29.90
C SER A 44 -8.11 9.47 28.97
N HIS A 45 -6.85 9.68 29.35
CA HIS A 45 -5.69 9.19 28.60
C HIS A 45 -5.70 7.67 28.45
N MET A 46 -6.06 6.93 29.51
CA MET A 46 -6.21 5.49 29.45
C MET A 46 -7.25 5.07 28.39
N ARG A 47 -8.42 5.71 28.37
CA ARG A 47 -9.47 5.43 27.38
C ARG A 47 -9.06 5.79 25.95
N VAL A 48 -8.30 6.87 25.77
CA VAL A 48 -7.83 7.31 24.45
C VAL A 48 -6.76 6.35 23.91
N TYR A 49 -5.71 6.09 24.68
CA TYR A 49 -4.55 5.34 24.19
C TYR A 49 -4.70 3.82 24.31
N TYR A 50 -5.32 3.30 25.36
CA TYR A 50 -5.51 1.86 25.51
C TYR A 50 -6.87 1.40 24.98
N GLY A 51 -7.87 2.27 25.00
CA GLY A 51 -9.19 2.01 24.41
C GLY A 51 -9.27 2.39 22.94
N GLY A 52 -9.14 3.68 22.63
CA GLY A 52 -9.39 4.26 21.31
C GLY A 52 -8.37 3.83 20.24
N LEU A 53 -7.08 3.83 20.56
CA LEU A 53 -6.06 3.33 19.63
C LEU A 53 -6.29 1.84 19.29
N GLN A 54 -6.61 1.05 20.31
CA GLN A 54 -6.88 -0.38 20.16
C GLN A 54 -8.14 -0.62 19.31
N LEU A 55 -9.17 0.21 19.47
CA LEU A 55 -10.37 0.22 18.62
C LEU A 55 -10.01 0.47 17.16
N GLY A 56 -9.26 1.55 16.90
CA GLY A 56 -8.87 1.95 15.55
C GLY A 56 -8.07 0.86 14.84
N LEU A 57 -7.09 0.27 15.53
CA LEU A 57 -6.30 -0.83 14.99
C LEU A 57 -7.16 -2.09 14.75
N GLY A 58 -8.04 -2.46 15.68
CA GLY A 58 -8.95 -3.59 15.50
C GLY A 58 -9.86 -3.42 14.28
N LEU A 59 -10.42 -2.23 14.09
CA LEU A 59 -11.24 -1.89 12.93
C LEU A 59 -10.42 -1.89 11.64
N PHE A 60 -9.18 -1.40 11.66
CA PHE A 60 -8.27 -1.46 10.53
C PHE A 60 -7.98 -2.91 10.11
N LEU A 61 -7.73 -3.81 11.06
CA LEU A 61 -7.51 -5.23 10.77
C LEU A 61 -8.75 -5.86 10.11
N LEU A 62 -9.96 -5.56 10.62
CA LEU A 62 -11.20 -6.03 9.99
C LEU A 62 -11.40 -5.45 8.59
N TRP A 63 -11.06 -4.17 8.40
CA TRP A 63 -11.17 -3.51 7.11
C TRP A 63 -10.21 -4.13 6.07
N ALA A 64 -9.00 -4.48 6.50
CA ALA A 64 -7.97 -5.08 5.66
C ALA A 64 -8.31 -6.51 5.19
N LEU A 65 -9.31 -7.17 5.78
CA LEU A 65 -9.76 -8.50 5.35
C LEU A 65 -10.47 -8.51 3.99
N ARG A 66 -10.91 -7.34 3.49
CA ARG A 66 -11.68 -7.24 2.24
C ARG A 66 -10.89 -7.66 1.01
N VAL A 67 -9.60 -7.31 0.96
CA VAL A 67 -8.73 -7.53 -0.21
C VAL A 67 -7.46 -8.27 0.24
N PRO A 68 -7.03 -9.31 -0.50
CA PRO A 68 -5.82 -10.07 -0.17
C PRO A 68 -4.55 -9.23 0.02
N GLU A 69 -4.41 -8.17 -0.77
CA GLU A 69 -3.28 -7.23 -0.74
C GLU A 69 -3.23 -6.45 0.58
N TYR A 70 -4.36 -5.94 1.05
CA TYR A 70 -4.46 -5.21 2.33
C TYR A 70 -4.20 -6.13 3.52
N ALA A 71 -4.60 -7.40 3.45
CA ALA A 71 -4.31 -8.38 4.50
C ALA A 71 -2.80 -8.56 4.71
N ARG A 72 -2.00 -8.54 3.64
CA ARG A 72 -0.53 -8.58 3.73
C ARG A 72 0.02 -7.37 4.47
N ALA A 73 -0.42 -6.16 4.10
CA ALA A 73 -0.01 -4.93 4.77
C ALA A 73 -0.41 -4.92 6.25
N ALA A 74 -1.61 -5.39 6.58
CA ALA A 74 -2.09 -5.51 7.96
C ALA A 74 -1.26 -6.51 8.79
N LEU A 75 -0.84 -7.64 8.20
CA LEU A 75 0.05 -8.59 8.87
C LEU A 75 1.44 -7.99 9.16
N VAL A 76 2.01 -7.25 8.20
CA VAL A 76 3.30 -6.55 8.40
C VAL A 76 3.17 -5.53 9.52
N MET A 77 2.14 -4.68 9.48
CA MET A 77 1.86 -3.72 10.53
C MET A 77 1.71 -4.40 11.90
N LEU A 78 0.98 -5.51 11.96
CA LEU A 78 0.77 -6.25 13.20
C LEU A 78 2.08 -6.80 13.78
N VAL A 79 2.96 -7.36 12.95
CA VAL A 79 4.31 -7.80 13.37
C VAL A 79 5.10 -6.61 13.94
N ILE A 80 5.16 -5.50 13.21
CA ILE A 80 5.93 -4.32 13.62
C ILE A 80 5.42 -3.78 14.96
N ILE A 81 4.11 -3.58 15.10
CA ILE A 81 3.51 -3.05 16.33
C ILE A 81 3.78 -3.99 17.51
N MET A 82 3.57 -5.29 17.35
CA MET A 82 3.77 -6.25 18.44
C MET A 82 5.22 -6.30 18.89
N LEU A 83 6.17 -6.33 17.95
CA LEU A 83 7.60 -6.33 18.27
C LEU A 83 8.05 -4.99 18.87
N ALA A 84 7.54 -3.86 18.39
CA ALA A 84 7.81 -2.55 18.97
C ALA A 84 7.31 -2.46 20.42
N LEU A 85 6.11 -3.01 20.71
CA LEU A 85 5.57 -3.05 22.07
C LEU A 85 6.35 -4.00 22.99
N VAL A 86 6.86 -5.12 22.47
CA VAL A 86 7.78 -6.01 23.19
C VAL A 86 9.09 -5.27 23.48
N GLY A 87 9.68 -4.67 22.46
CA GLY A 87 10.94 -3.91 22.57
C GLY A 87 10.82 -2.74 23.54
N GLY A 88 9.74 -1.97 23.49
CA GLY A 88 9.47 -0.90 24.44
C GLY A 88 9.35 -1.40 25.88
N ARG A 89 8.72 -2.55 26.10
CA ARG A 89 8.63 -3.14 27.45
C ARG A 89 9.98 -3.65 27.95
N LEU A 90 10.76 -4.32 27.10
CA LEU A 90 12.11 -4.77 27.47
C LEU A 90 13.06 -3.58 27.69
N GLY A 91 12.91 -2.50 26.92
CA GLY A 91 13.66 -1.26 27.10
C GLY A 91 13.34 -0.58 28.44
N SER A 92 12.06 -0.44 28.78
CA SER A 92 11.65 0.07 30.11
C SER A 92 12.14 -0.84 31.22
N LEU A 93 12.05 -2.17 31.08
CA LEU A 93 12.60 -3.11 32.06
C LEU A 93 14.09 -2.88 32.32
N TRP A 94 14.86 -2.67 31.25
CA TRP A 94 16.29 -2.44 31.33
C TRP A 94 16.65 -1.11 32.00
N LEU A 95 15.85 -0.06 31.76
CA LEU A 95 16.06 1.27 32.35
C LEU A 95 15.61 1.33 33.81
N ASP A 96 14.45 0.74 34.11
CA ASP A 96 13.78 0.87 35.41
C ASP A 96 14.17 -0.24 36.39
N GLY A 97 14.88 -1.27 35.93
CA GLY A 97 15.31 -2.42 36.76
C GLY A 97 14.16 -3.26 37.31
N GLY A 98 12.99 -3.21 36.65
CA GLY A 98 11.76 -3.83 37.13
C GLY A 98 11.72 -5.36 37.00
N GLU A 99 10.57 -5.94 37.34
CA GLU A 99 10.32 -7.38 37.21
C GLU A 99 9.15 -7.66 36.24
N LEU A 100 9.18 -8.82 35.58
CA LEU A 100 8.06 -9.29 34.76
C LEU A 100 7.27 -10.34 35.52
N ILE A 101 6.19 -9.91 36.17
CA ILE A 101 5.33 -10.79 36.96
C ILE A 101 3.87 -10.61 36.55
N GLY A 102 3.10 -11.70 36.60
CA GLY A 102 1.65 -11.67 36.40
C GLY A 102 1.24 -11.18 35.01
N PHE A 103 0.40 -10.14 34.98
CA PHE A 103 -0.19 -9.61 33.75
C PHE A 103 0.86 -9.12 32.75
N ASP A 104 1.96 -8.53 33.23
CA ASP A 104 3.01 -8.02 32.35
C ASP A 104 3.72 -9.14 31.58
N LEU A 105 4.08 -10.24 32.26
CA LEU A 105 4.65 -11.42 31.62
C LEU A 105 3.65 -12.04 30.63
N GLY A 106 2.39 -12.21 31.05
CA GLY A 106 1.33 -12.75 30.20
C GLY A 106 1.13 -11.90 28.94
N SER A 107 1.11 -10.57 29.09
CA SER A 107 0.97 -9.64 27.97
C SER A 107 2.17 -9.68 27.03
N LEU A 108 3.39 -9.85 27.55
CA LEU A 108 4.61 -9.97 26.74
C LEU A 108 4.59 -11.25 25.91
N VAL A 109 4.28 -12.39 26.53
CA VAL A 109 4.15 -13.68 25.86
C VAL A 109 3.07 -13.61 24.78
N TYR A 110 1.91 -13.02 25.10
CA TYR A 110 0.86 -12.80 24.11
C TYR A 110 1.35 -12.00 22.90
N ARG A 111 2.06 -10.88 23.11
CA ARG A 111 2.58 -10.05 22.00
C ARG A 111 3.58 -10.82 21.14
N LEU A 112 4.46 -11.63 21.76
CA LEU A 112 5.41 -12.48 21.03
C LEU A 112 4.69 -13.55 20.20
N VAL A 113 3.69 -14.22 20.78
CA VAL A 113 2.88 -15.22 20.07
C VAL A 113 2.09 -14.57 18.93
N ALA A 114 1.48 -13.41 19.15
CA ALA A 114 0.76 -12.66 18.13
C ALA A 114 1.69 -12.24 16.97
N ALA A 115 2.89 -11.74 17.29
CA ALA A 115 3.91 -11.41 16.30
C ALA A 115 4.35 -12.65 15.51
N ALA A 116 4.59 -13.78 16.19
CA ALA A 116 4.98 -15.03 15.54
C ALA A 116 3.88 -15.56 14.63
N LEU A 117 2.62 -15.58 15.08
CA LEU A 117 1.48 -16.01 14.26
C LEU A 117 1.30 -15.12 13.03
N ALA A 118 1.42 -13.80 13.19
CA ALA A 118 1.35 -12.84 12.09
C ALA A 118 2.52 -13.02 11.10
N GLY A 119 3.74 -13.22 11.60
CA GLY A 119 4.92 -13.50 10.79
C GLY A 119 4.81 -14.81 10.02
N ILE A 120 4.36 -15.88 10.67
CA ILE A 120 4.10 -17.17 10.02
C ILE A 120 2.99 -17.03 8.96
N ALA A 121 1.93 -16.28 9.26
CA ALA A 121 0.87 -16.00 8.30
C ALA A 121 1.39 -15.23 7.08
N LEU A 122 2.30 -14.28 7.29
CA LEU A 122 2.95 -13.51 6.23
C LEU A 122 3.87 -14.40 5.37
N LEU A 123 4.66 -15.26 5.99
CA LEU A 123 5.52 -16.22 5.29
C LEU A 123 4.72 -17.21 4.43
N ARG A 124 3.58 -17.67 4.94
CA ARG A 124 2.65 -18.53 4.18
C ARG A 124 1.83 -17.79 3.13
N LEU A 125 1.78 -16.46 3.23
CA LEU A 125 1.09 -15.62 2.26
C LEU A 125 2.01 -15.19 1.12
N ARG A 126 3.34 -15.19 1.32
CA ARG A 126 4.28 -14.93 0.23
C ARG A 126 3.93 -15.87 -0.93
N PRO A 127 3.40 -15.34 -2.05
CA PRO A 127 3.51 -16.06 -3.30
C PRO A 127 5.01 -16.31 -3.46
N ASN A 128 5.39 -17.49 -3.96
CA ASN A 128 6.71 -17.62 -4.58
C ASN A 128 6.95 -16.33 -5.34
N THR A 129 7.99 -15.60 -4.98
CA THR A 129 8.48 -14.42 -5.70
C THR A 129 8.07 -14.62 -7.14
N GLU A 130 7.08 -13.84 -7.59
CA GLU A 130 6.80 -13.73 -9.00
C GLU A 130 8.19 -13.58 -9.60
N ALA A 131 8.58 -14.55 -10.41
CA ALA A 131 9.50 -14.28 -11.48
C ALA A 131 8.95 -12.99 -12.08
N GLU A 132 9.54 -11.87 -11.68
CA GLU A 132 9.36 -10.60 -12.34
C GLU A 132 9.50 -11.01 -13.80
N PRO A 133 8.41 -10.99 -14.61
CA PRO A 133 8.51 -11.43 -15.98
C PRO A 133 9.66 -10.59 -16.53
N GLU A 134 10.78 -11.28 -16.78
CA GLU A 134 12.06 -10.67 -17.11
C GLU A 134 11.72 -9.56 -18.08
N PRO A 135 11.94 -8.27 -17.71
CA PRO A 135 11.28 -7.14 -18.35
C PRO A 135 11.43 -7.36 -19.84
N GLU A 136 10.31 -7.72 -20.50
CA GLU A 136 10.36 -8.34 -21.83
C GLU A 136 11.27 -7.43 -22.63
N ARG A 137 12.46 -7.92 -22.95
CA ARG A 137 13.49 -7.08 -23.54
C ARG A 137 12.91 -6.73 -24.89
N ILE A 138 12.25 -5.57 -24.97
CA ILE A 138 11.74 -5.03 -26.21
C ILE A 138 13.01 -4.86 -27.01
N GLU A 139 13.28 -5.81 -27.91
CA GLU A 139 14.40 -5.67 -28.81
C GLU A 139 14.16 -4.32 -29.50
N PRO A 140 15.11 -3.37 -29.40
CA PRO A 140 14.95 -2.10 -30.07
C PRO A 140 14.62 -2.46 -31.50
N ALA A 141 13.51 -1.94 -32.04
CA ALA A 141 13.00 -2.33 -33.36
C ALA A 141 14.16 -2.25 -34.35
N THR A 142 14.84 -3.37 -34.56
CA THR A 142 15.91 -3.47 -35.52
C THR A 142 15.12 -3.38 -36.78
N ARG A 143 15.16 -2.19 -37.39
CA ARG A 143 14.65 -1.91 -38.71
C ARG A 143 15.10 -3.09 -39.55
N ARG A 144 14.22 -4.08 -39.76
CA ARG A 144 14.51 -5.17 -40.67
C ARG A 144 14.71 -4.44 -41.98
N LEU A 145 15.96 -4.34 -42.41
CA LEU A 145 16.27 -3.95 -43.77
C LEU A 145 15.47 -4.93 -44.61
N ALA A 146 14.43 -4.44 -45.28
CA ALA A 146 13.60 -5.27 -46.12
C ALA A 146 14.55 -5.97 -47.10
N THR A 147 14.53 -7.30 -47.09
CA THR A 147 15.35 -8.11 -48.00
C THR A 147 14.87 -7.99 -49.44
N GLU A 148 13.73 -7.36 -49.66
CA GLU A 148 13.23 -7.02 -51.00
C GLU A 148 14.06 -5.86 -51.58
N PRO A 149 14.56 -6.01 -52.82
CA PRO A 149 15.14 -4.89 -53.54
C PRO A 149 14.09 -3.76 -53.65
N PRO A 150 14.49 -2.49 -53.46
CA PRO A 150 13.54 -1.38 -53.50
C PRO A 150 12.81 -1.38 -54.84
N LYS A 151 11.47 -1.36 -54.80
CA LYS A 151 10.67 -1.22 -56.02
C LYS A 151 11.12 0.06 -56.76
N PRO A 152 11.37 -0.01 -58.07
CA PRO A 152 11.72 1.17 -58.83
C PRO A 152 10.59 2.20 -58.71
N PHE A 153 10.99 3.45 -58.57
CA PHE A 153 10.07 4.58 -58.54
C PHE A 153 9.18 4.53 -59.79
N GLN A 154 7.87 4.41 -59.59
CA GLN A 154 6.93 4.63 -60.68
C GLN A 154 6.70 6.13 -60.75
N VAL A 155 7.28 6.78 -61.76
CA VAL A 155 6.91 8.14 -62.13
C VAL A 155 5.43 8.07 -62.50
N GLY A 156 4.58 8.76 -61.73
CA GLY A 156 3.13 8.75 -61.96
C GLY A 156 2.81 9.10 -63.40
N GLU A 157 1.92 8.33 -64.01
CA GLU A 157 1.38 8.64 -65.33
C GLU A 157 0.82 10.07 -65.30
N LEU A 158 1.34 10.92 -66.19
CA LEU A 158 0.77 12.25 -66.42
C LEU A 158 -0.73 12.08 -66.71
N PRO A 159 -1.61 12.89 -66.09
CA PRO A 159 -3.01 12.91 -66.47
C PRO A 159 -3.15 13.15 -67.98
N PRO A 160 -4.06 12.46 -68.67
CA PRO A 160 -4.26 12.65 -70.10
C PRO A 160 -4.55 14.13 -70.38
N SER A 161 -3.81 14.65 -71.35
CA SER A 161 -3.90 15.99 -71.92
C SER A 161 -5.33 16.54 -71.92
N LEU A 162 -5.57 17.59 -71.14
CA LEU A 162 -6.73 18.46 -71.31
C LEU A 162 -6.52 19.28 -72.57
N ASP A 163 -6.82 18.70 -73.73
CA ASP A 163 -6.85 19.43 -74.98
C ASP A 163 -8.14 20.23 -75.11
N SER A 164 -7.94 21.53 -75.31
CA SER A 164 -8.78 22.50 -76.00
C SER A 164 -10.04 23.04 -75.30
N GLY A 165 -9.95 24.29 -74.85
CA GLY A 165 -11.09 25.20 -74.85
C GLY A 165 -11.06 26.29 -73.78
N VAL A 166 -10.90 27.55 -74.22
CA VAL A 166 -11.28 28.81 -73.54
C VAL A 166 -10.16 29.52 -72.73
N THR A 167 -9.34 30.25 -73.49
CA THR A 167 -9.06 31.69 -73.38
C THR A 167 -9.25 32.38 -72.01
N ALA A 168 -8.15 32.80 -71.37
CA ALA A 168 -7.81 34.20 -71.11
C ALA A 168 -6.61 34.29 -70.16
N GLU A 169 -5.55 34.95 -70.61
CA GLU A 169 -4.40 35.36 -69.82
C GLU A 169 -4.84 36.15 -68.57
N ARG A 170 -4.47 35.67 -67.39
CA ARG A 170 -4.25 36.53 -66.21
C ARG A 170 -2.94 36.13 -65.58
N THR A 171 -1.87 36.79 -65.99
CA THR A 171 -0.57 36.78 -65.33
C THR A 171 -0.75 37.31 -63.90
N PRO A 172 -0.56 36.49 -62.84
CA PRO A 172 -0.65 37.01 -61.48
C PRO A 172 0.62 37.80 -61.16
N GLN A 173 0.49 39.09 -60.83
CA GLN A 173 1.59 39.92 -60.35
C GLN A 173 2.11 39.40 -59.00
N PRO A 174 3.43 39.44 -58.74
CA PRO A 174 3.99 38.96 -57.48
C PRO A 174 3.62 39.90 -56.31
N PHE A 175 3.05 39.31 -55.26
CA PHE A 175 2.65 39.97 -54.03
C PHE A 175 3.87 40.58 -53.30
N ARG A 176 3.81 41.87 -52.95
CA ARG A 176 4.90 42.58 -52.24
C ARG A 176 4.59 42.67 -50.75
N ARG A 177 5.61 42.46 -49.92
CA ARG A 177 5.50 42.44 -48.46
C ARG A 177 5.00 43.80 -47.94
N GLY A 178 3.75 43.85 -47.46
CA GLY A 178 3.09 45.08 -46.98
C GLY A 178 1.56 45.03 -47.01
N ASP A 179 0.96 44.08 -47.73
CA ASP A 179 -0.50 43.96 -47.80
C ASP A 179 -1.08 43.35 -46.51
N ALA A 180 -2.12 44.01 -45.98
CA ALA A 180 -2.76 43.68 -44.72
C ALA A 180 -3.50 42.33 -44.79
N ASN A 181 -3.24 41.46 -43.82
CA ASN A 181 -3.89 40.16 -43.68
C ASN A 181 -5.39 40.30 -43.35
N PRO A 182 -6.24 39.35 -43.78
CA PRO A 182 -7.66 39.33 -43.47
C PRO A 182 -7.95 39.11 -41.98
#